data_AF-A0A820UYC9-F1
#
_entry.id   AF-A0A820UYC9-F1
#
_cell.length_a   1.000
_cell.length_b   1.000
_cell.length_c   1.000
_cell.angle_alpha   90.00
_cell.angle_beta   90.00
_cell.angle_gamma   90.00
#
_symmetry.space_group_name_H-M   'P 1'
#
loop_
_entity.id
_entity.type
_entity.pdbx_description
1 polymer ?
#
loop_
_entity_poly.entity_id
_entity_poly.type
_entity_poly.pdbx_seq_one_letter_code
_entity_poly.pdbx_strand_id
1 'polypeptide(L)'
;MLRYFCLNIFFLLTIVSLINASPTSDESTLEERKCRNYCATNGICTLTESGPMCYCLPGWKGTRCSDVGKSVPNQEIYSEERSLNSRALVACPTAVGNPCENGGTCLVSNGNELVCGCPEDYTGDLCEILSRMLLRP
;
A
#
# COMPACT_ATOMS: atom_id res chain seq x y z
N MET A 1 31.86 -69.98 -4.22
CA MET A 1 30.66 -69.47 -3.53
C MET A 1 30.80 -68.01 -3.07
N LEU A 2 31.91 -67.60 -2.45
CA LEU A 2 32.08 -66.24 -1.90
C LEU A 2 32.10 -65.09 -2.94
N ARG A 3 32.49 -65.38 -4.19
CA ARG A 3 32.59 -64.39 -5.28
C ARG A 3 31.23 -64.02 -5.89
N TYR A 4 30.28 -64.96 -5.90
CA TYR A 4 28.91 -64.76 -6.41
C TYR A 4 28.03 -63.95 -5.44
N PHE A 5 28.31 -64.04 -4.15
CA PHE A 5 27.62 -63.25 -3.11
C PHE A 5 27.97 -61.75 -3.20
N CYS A 6 29.24 -61.41 -3.46
CA CYS A 6 29.68 -60.02 -3.62
C CYS A 6 29.08 -59.34 -4.86
N LEU A 7 28.94 -60.06 -5.99
CA LEU A 7 28.35 -59.51 -7.22
C LEU A 7 26.86 -59.16 -7.06
N ASN A 8 26.10 -59.96 -6.30
CA ASN A 8 24.69 -59.67 -6.00
C ASN A 8 24.53 -58.52 -5.00
N ILE A 9 25.43 -58.43 -4.00
CA ILE A 9 25.48 -57.31 -3.06
C ILE A 9 25.78 -55.99 -3.79
N PHE A 10 26.73 -55.99 -4.74
CA PHE A 10 27.05 -54.79 -5.53
C PHE A 10 25.86 -54.35 -6.39
N PHE A 11 25.17 -55.29 -7.02
CA PHE A 11 24.01 -55.00 -7.87
C PHE A 11 22.85 -54.42 -7.03
N LEU A 12 22.55 -55.02 -5.87
CA LEU A 12 21.57 -54.50 -4.92
C LEU A 12 21.94 -53.11 -4.40
N LEU A 13 23.21 -52.85 -4.10
CA LEU A 13 23.67 -51.53 -3.64
C LEU A 13 23.53 -50.45 -4.72
N THR A 14 23.83 -50.76 -5.99
CA THR A 14 23.63 -49.82 -7.11
C THR A 14 22.16 -49.54 -7.39
N ILE A 15 21.28 -50.53 -7.21
CA ILE A 15 19.83 -50.34 -7.32
C ILE A 15 19.35 -49.47 -6.17
N VAL A 16 19.79 -49.70 -4.93
CA VAL A 16 19.47 -48.89 -3.74
C VAL A 16 19.83 -47.41 -3.96
N SER A 17 20.94 -47.10 -4.66
CA SER A 17 21.31 -45.73 -5.03
C SER A 17 20.39 -45.09 -6.09
N LEU A 18 19.70 -45.88 -6.92
CA LEU A 18 18.75 -45.40 -7.94
C LEU A 18 17.31 -45.27 -7.39
N ILE A 19 16.91 -46.09 -6.41
CA ILE A 19 15.62 -45.94 -5.69
C ILE A 19 15.69 -44.87 -4.59
N ASN A 20 16.88 -44.60 -4.03
CA ASN A 20 17.11 -43.47 -3.12
C ASN A 20 17.41 -42.15 -3.85
N ALA A 21 17.33 -42.13 -5.18
CA ALA A 21 17.22 -40.89 -5.95
C ALA A 21 15.80 -40.31 -5.76
N SER A 22 15.46 -39.98 -4.52
CA SER A 22 14.47 -38.94 -4.27
C SER A 22 14.93 -37.71 -5.04
N PRO A 23 14.05 -37.01 -5.78
CA PRO A 23 14.41 -35.69 -6.24
C PRO A 23 14.84 -34.94 -4.99
N THR A 24 16.09 -34.49 -4.94
CA THR A 24 16.49 -33.49 -3.95
C THR A 24 15.46 -32.40 -4.12
N SER A 25 14.51 -32.32 -3.18
CA SER A 25 13.57 -31.22 -3.10
C SER A 25 14.47 -30.01 -3.00
N ASP A 26 14.60 -29.34 -4.15
CA ASP A 26 15.52 -28.28 -4.48
C ASP A 26 16.46 -27.88 -3.33
N GLU A 27 17.77 -28.04 -3.54
CA GLU A 27 18.78 -27.18 -2.92
C GLU A 27 18.59 -25.71 -3.39
N SER A 28 17.34 -25.24 -3.52
CA SER A 28 17.02 -23.84 -3.46
C SER A 28 17.22 -23.48 -2.01
N THR A 29 18.35 -22.84 -1.73
CA THR A 29 18.76 -22.35 -0.42
C THR A 29 17.54 -21.86 0.38
N LEU A 30 17.48 -22.13 1.69
CA LEU A 30 16.38 -21.69 2.58
C LEU A 30 16.00 -20.20 2.41
N GLU A 31 16.96 -19.42 1.91
CA GLU A 31 16.88 -18.05 1.45
C GLU A 31 15.95 -17.85 0.22
N GLU A 32 16.02 -18.67 -0.82
CA GLU A 32 15.16 -18.56 -2.02
C GLU A 32 13.68 -18.88 -1.77
N ARG A 33 13.36 -19.74 -0.79
CA ARG A 33 11.96 -20.06 -0.45
C ARG A 33 11.25 -18.92 0.27
N LYS A 34 11.97 -18.07 0.99
CA LYS A 34 11.39 -16.94 1.75
C LYS A 34 10.81 -15.87 0.84
N CYS A 35 11.41 -15.65 -0.34
CA CYS A 35 10.88 -14.71 -1.32
C CYS A 35 9.83 -15.31 -2.25
N ARG A 36 9.75 -16.65 -2.35
CA ARG A 36 8.81 -17.33 -3.23
C ARG A 36 7.35 -17.00 -2.84
N ASN A 37 6.65 -16.27 -3.71
CA ASN A 37 5.28 -15.78 -3.50
C ASN A 37 5.10 -14.85 -2.28
N TYR A 38 6.19 -14.33 -1.71
CA TYR A 38 6.10 -13.43 -0.56
C TYR A 38 5.71 -12.01 -1.00
N CYS A 39 6.44 -11.41 -1.94
CA CYS A 39 6.03 -10.15 -2.58
C CYS A 39 5.04 -10.42 -3.72
N ALA A 40 4.13 -9.48 -3.96
CA ALA A 40 3.36 -9.42 -5.19
C ALA A 40 4.28 -9.15 -6.39
N THR A 41 3.75 -9.32 -7.62
CA THR A 41 4.48 -9.15 -8.89
C THR A 41 5.07 -7.76 -9.10
N ASN A 42 4.67 -6.78 -8.28
CA ASN A 42 4.99 -5.36 -8.44
C ASN A 42 5.99 -4.87 -7.39
N GLY A 43 6.87 -5.75 -6.93
CA GLY A 43 7.96 -5.42 -6.03
C GLY A 43 9.16 -6.35 -6.19
N ILE A 44 10.29 -5.92 -5.66
CA ILE A 44 11.54 -6.68 -5.60
C ILE A 44 11.68 -7.23 -4.18
N CYS A 45 11.86 -8.55 -4.05
CA CYS A 45 12.10 -9.18 -2.76
C CYS A 45 13.60 -9.20 -2.45
N THR A 46 13.98 -8.73 -1.26
CA THR A 46 15.32 -8.89 -0.71
C THR A 46 15.26 -9.71 0.58
N LEU A 47 16.35 -10.33 0.96
CA LEU A 47 16.47 -11.06 2.22
C LEU A 47 17.31 -10.24 3.20
N THR A 48 16.75 -9.96 4.37
CA THR A 48 17.45 -9.33 5.49
C THR A 48 17.61 -10.34 6.63
N GLU A 49 18.40 -9.97 7.65
CA GLU A 49 18.49 -10.77 8.88
C GLU A 49 17.13 -10.96 9.59
N SER A 50 16.20 -10.03 9.36
CA SER A 50 14.84 -10.07 9.88
C SER A 50 13.83 -10.83 9.00
N GLY A 51 14.20 -11.24 7.79
CA GLY A 51 13.36 -12.00 6.87
C GLY A 51 13.23 -11.40 5.47
N PRO A 52 12.27 -11.86 4.64
CA PRO A 52 12.03 -11.30 3.32
C PRO A 52 11.38 -9.92 3.42
N MET A 53 11.93 -8.95 2.70
CA MET A 53 11.46 -7.56 2.62
C MET A 53 11.15 -7.19 1.18
N CYS A 54 10.00 -6.57 0.94
CA CYS A 54 9.57 -6.16 -0.39
C CYS A 54 9.84 -4.66 -0.63
N TYR A 55 10.58 -4.34 -1.68
CA TYR A 55 10.70 -2.99 -2.22
C TYR A 55 9.69 -2.82 -3.35
N CYS A 56 8.66 -2.02 -3.11
CA CYS A 56 7.57 -1.85 -4.07
C CYS A 56 7.94 -0.94 -5.23
N LEU A 57 7.46 -1.28 -6.42
CA LEU A 57 7.52 -0.40 -7.58
C LEU A 57 6.60 0.83 -7.36
N PRO A 58 6.83 1.94 -8.08
CA PRO A 58 5.99 3.12 -7.99
C PRO A 58 4.50 2.78 -8.17
N GLY A 59 3.65 3.30 -7.28
CA GLY A 59 2.23 3.02 -7.29
C GLY A 59 1.83 1.70 -6.60
N TRP A 60 2.74 1.03 -5.89
CA TRP A 60 2.46 -0.12 -5.03
C TRP A 60 2.93 0.14 -3.60
N LYS A 61 2.16 -0.33 -2.63
CA LYS A 61 2.31 -0.07 -1.19
C LYS A 61 2.01 -1.36 -0.39
N GLY A 62 2.26 -1.28 0.91
CA GLY A 62 2.07 -2.39 1.85
C GLY A 62 3.31 -3.28 1.98
N THR A 63 3.32 -4.15 2.99
CA THR A 63 4.47 -5.01 3.33
C THR A 63 4.79 -6.05 2.26
N ARG A 64 3.83 -6.34 1.38
CA ARG A 64 3.94 -7.32 0.28
C ARG A 64 3.73 -6.71 -1.10
N CYS A 65 3.64 -5.39 -1.20
CA CYS A 65 3.36 -4.67 -2.45
C CYS A 65 2.06 -5.12 -3.15
N SER A 66 1.05 -5.52 -2.38
CA SER A 66 -0.26 -5.96 -2.90
C SER A 66 -1.24 -4.80 -3.07
N ASP A 67 -1.00 -3.69 -2.36
CA ASP A 67 -1.86 -2.52 -2.45
C ASP A 67 -1.37 -1.65 -3.59
N VAL A 68 -2.20 -1.40 -4.61
CA VAL A 68 -1.91 -0.35 -5.58
C VAL A 68 -1.96 0.95 -4.80
N GLY A 69 -0.80 1.47 -4.42
CA GLY A 69 -0.66 2.83 -3.95
C GLY A 69 -1.19 3.70 -5.05
N LYS A 70 -2.42 4.18 -4.91
CA LYS A 70 -3.17 5.02 -5.84
C LYS A 70 -2.28 6.15 -6.40
N SER A 71 -1.43 5.85 -7.39
CA SER A 71 -0.78 6.81 -8.25
C SER A 71 -1.80 7.06 -9.32
N VAL A 72 -2.80 7.84 -8.93
CA VAL A 72 -3.82 8.15 -9.88
C VAL A 72 -3.34 9.33 -10.69
N PRO A 73 -3.32 9.24 -12.02
CA PRO A 73 -3.48 10.43 -12.82
C PRO A 73 -4.90 10.93 -12.53
N ASN A 74 -5.03 11.83 -11.56
CA ASN A 74 -6.31 12.45 -11.12
C ASN A 74 -7.41 11.53 -10.54
N GLN A 75 -7.15 10.80 -9.46
CA GLN A 75 -8.18 10.40 -8.50
C GLN A 75 -7.58 10.38 -7.10
N GLU A 76 -8.22 11.12 -6.23
CA GLU A 76 -7.79 11.28 -4.86
C GLU A 76 -8.13 10.05 -3.98
N ILE A 77 -7.48 10.08 -2.82
CA ILE A 77 -7.89 9.59 -1.51
C ILE A 77 -7.43 8.18 -1.08
N TYR A 78 -6.55 8.24 -0.08
CA TYR A 78 -6.42 7.39 1.10
C TYR A 78 -7.65 6.51 1.42
N SER A 79 -7.37 5.28 1.84
CA SER A 79 -8.35 4.35 2.38
C SER A 79 -8.35 4.44 3.90
N GLU A 80 -9.51 4.80 4.47
CA GLU A 80 -10.09 4.39 5.76
C GLU A 80 -11.30 5.31 5.97
N GLU A 81 -12.58 4.92 5.87
CA GLU A 81 -13.25 3.65 5.66
C GLU A 81 -14.50 3.89 4.80
N ARG A 82 -15.13 2.81 4.35
CA ARG A 82 -16.17 2.77 3.33
C ARG A 82 -17.42 3.62 3.66
N SER A 83 -17.50 4.78 3.02
CA SER A 83 -18.67 5.32 2.30
C SER A 83 -20.04 5.34 3.02
N LEU A 84 -20.42 6.53 3.50
CA LEU A 84 -21.78 7.03 3.25
C LEU A 84 -21.73 8.43 2.62
N ASN A 85 -21.75 8.41 1.28
CA ASN A 85 -22.28 9.42 0.36
C ASN A 85 -21.40 10.62 -0.03
N SER A 86 -20.54 10.35 -1.01
CA SER A 86 -20.24 11.17 -2.21
C SER A 86 -20.87 12.56 -2.36
N ARG A 87 -20.17 13.59 -1.85
CA ARG A 87 -19.94 14.92 -2.45
C ARG A 87 -18.80 15.56 -1.67
N ALA A 88 -17.67 15.85 -2.34
CA ALA A 88 -16.48 16.39 -1.71
C ALA A 88 -16.79 17.68 -0.94
N LEU A 89 -16.72 17.62 0.38
CA LEU A 89 -16.65 18.78 1.27
C LEU A 89 -15.48 18.47 2.21
N VAL A 90 -14.39 19.22 2.05
CA VAL A 90 -13.33 19.29 3.06
C VAL A 90 -14.00 19.88 4.30
N ALA A 91 -14.46 19.02 5.19
CA ALA A 91 -15.15 19.44 6.40
C ALA A 91 -14.09 20.02 7.35
N CYS A 92 -14.32 21.24 7.81
CA CYS A 92 -13.47 21.83 8.82
C CYS A 92 -13.55 21.03 10.14
N PRO A 93 -12.43 20.86 10.86
CA PRO A 93 -12.28 19.95 11.99
C PRO A 93 -13.00 20.41 13.27
N THR A 94 -13.87 21.42 13.18
CA THR A 94 -14.68 21.86 14.31
C THR A 94 -15.81 20.87 14.55
N ALA A 95 -16.11 20.58 15.82
CA ALA A 95 -17.14 19.63 16.24
C ALA A 95 -18.59 20.05 15.86
N VAL A 96 -18.77 21.13 15.10
CA VAL A 96 -20.04 21.84 14.88
C VAL A 96 -20.38 22.07 13.40
N GLY A 97 -19.46 21.84 12.44
CA GLY A 97 -19.73 21.98 11.00
C GLY A 97 -18.89 23.06 10.31
N ASN A 98 -19.24 23.42 9.06
CA ASN A 98 -18.54 24.44 8.28
C ASN A 98 -18.77 25.85 8.88
N PRO A 99 -17.74 26.56 9.36
CA PRO A 99 -17.88 27.90 9.93
C PRO A 99 -17.91 29.02 8.89
N CYS A 100 -17.65 28.73 7.61
CA CYS A 100 -17.76 29.72 6.54
C CYS A 100 -19.23 29.90 6.14
N GLU A 101 -19.74 31.12 6.29
CA GLU A 101 -21.10 31.53 5.96
C GLU A 101 -21.30 31.68 4.45
N ASN A 102 -22.56 31.85 4.04
CA ASN A 102 -22.96 32.21 2.67
C ASN A 102 -22.40 31.31 1.55
N GLY A 103 -22.15 30.04 1.86
CA GLY A 103 -21.61 29.07 0.90
C GLY A 103 -20.08 29.11 0.74
N GLY A 104 -19.37 29.73 1.69
CA GLY A 104 -17.91 29.72 1.73
C GLY A 104 -17.33 28.30 1.90
N THR A 105 -16.17 28.07 1.28
CA THR A 105 -15.45 26.80 1.38
C THR A 105 -14.39 26.90 2.48
N CYS A 106 -14.41 25.94 3.41
CA CYS A 106 -13.47 25.92 4.52
C CYS A 106 -12.21 25.13 4.19
N LEU A 107 -11.04 25.71 4.43
CA LEU A 107 -9.73 25.10 4.24
C LEU A 107 -8.94 25.18 5.54
N VAL A 108 -8.24 24.09 5.89
CA VAL A 108 -7.36 24.05 7.06
C VAL A 108 -5.92 24.04 6.59
N SER A 109 -5.14 25.01 7.05
CA SER A 109 -3.69 25.05 6.82
C SER A 109 -2.95 24.17 7.84
N ASN A 110 -1.68 23.83 7.57
CA ASN A 110 -0.83 22.90 8.34
C ASN A 110 -0.52 23.29 9.80
N GLY A 111 -1.30 24.19 10.40
CA GLY A 111 -1.19 24.66 11.79
C GLY A 111 -2.53 24.88 12.50
N ASN A 112 -3.61 24.21 12.06
CA ASN A 112 -4.99 24.38 12.55
C ASN A 112 -5.59 25.78 12.29
N GLU A 113 -4.96 26.56 11.42
CA GLU A 113 -5.47 27.84 10.99
C GLU A 113 -6.57 27.63 9.95
N LEU A 114 -7.73 28.22 10.24
CA LEU A 114 -8.93 28.10 9.42
C LEU A 114 -8.98 29.25 8.42
N VAL A 115 -9.18 28.91 7.15
CA VAL A 115 -9.27 29.89 6.07
C VAL A 115 -10.54 29.63 5.27
N CYS A 116 -11.39 30.65 5.15
CA CYS A 116 -12.59 30.61 4.32
C CYS A 116 -12.34 31.17 2.92
N GLY A 117 -12.62 30.37 1.89
CA GLY A 117 -12.72 30.82 0.51
C GLY A 117 -14.11 31.36 0.23
N CYS A 118 -14.24 32.68 0.11
CA CYS A 118 -15.54 33.33 -0.08
C CYS A 118 -15.99 33.38 -1.56
N PRO A 119 -17.30 33.26 -1.84
CA PRO A 119 -17.87 33.55 -3.16
C PRO A 119 -17.68 35.02 -3.56
N GLU A 120 -17.81 35.32 -4.85
CA GLU A 120 -17.58 36.66 -5.44
C GLU A 120 -18.34 37.79 -4.71
N ASP A 121 -19.54 37.51 -4.21
CA ASP A 121 -20.40 38.49 -3.55
C ASP A 121 -20.14 38.66 -2.04
N TYR A 122 -19.22 37.89 -1.45
CA TYR A 122 -18.97 37.87 0.00
C TYR A 122 -17.49 38.02 0.36
N THR A 123 -17.24 38.49 1.58
CA THR A 123 -15.91 38.75 2.15
C THR A 123 -15.98 38.68 3.68
N GLY A 124 -14.84 38.85 4.35
CA GLY A 124 -14.69 38.65 5.79
C GLY A 124 -14.06 37.29 6.11
N ASP A 125 -13.64 37.11 7.36
CA ASP A 125 -12.92 35.90 7.78
C ASP A 125 -13.79 34.64 7.67
N LEU A 126 -15.11 34.80 7.77
CA LEU A 126 -16.10 33.73 7.66
C LEU A 126 -17.07 33.97 6.50
N CYS A 127 -16.77 34.87 5.55
CA CYS A 127 -17.67 35.22 4.45
C CYS A 127 -19.02 35.80 4.88
N GLU A 128 -19.05 36.49 6.03
CA GLU A 128 -20.24 37.06 6.65
C GLU A 128 -20.64 38.43 6.06
N ILE A 129 -19.73 39.08 5.32
CA ILE A 129 -19.92 40.44 4.78
C ILE A 129 -20.26 40.35 3.29
N LEU A 130 -21.33 41.01 2.84
CA LEU A 130 -21.58 41.18 1.41
C LEU A 130 -20.59 42.18 0.81
N SER A 131 -19.79 41.78 -0.18
CA SER A 131 -18.76 42.60 -0.82
C SER A 131 -19.30 43.93 -1.37
N ARG A 132 -20.55 43.96 -1.86
CA ARG A 132 -21.23 45.19 -2.30
C ARG A 132 -21.50 46.20 -1.18
N MET A 133 -21.49 45.79 0.09
CA MET A 133 -21.60 46.70 1.24
C MET A 133 -20.31 47.50 1.47
N LEU A 134 -19.16 46.98 1.00
CA LEU A 134 -17.89 47.72 1.00
C LEU A 134 -17.75 48.66 -0.21
N LEU A 135 -18.57 48.47 -1.25
CA LEU A 135 -18.60 49.29 -2.46
C LEU A 135 -19.59 50.46 -2.38
N ARG A 136 -20.21 50.70 -1.22
CA ARG A 136 -20.99 51.91 -0.98
C ARG A 136 -20.10 52.96 -0.31
N PRO A 137 -19.70 54.03 -1.03
CA PRO A 137 -19.05 55.19 -0.42
C PRO A 137 -20.01 55.95 0.52
#